data_AF-A0A3D4XAW8-F1
#
_entry.id   AF-A0A3D4XAW8-F1
#
_cell.length_a   1.000
_cell.length_b   1.000
_cell.length_c   1.000
_cell.angle_alpha   90.00
_cell.angle_beta   90.00
_cell.angle_gamma   90.00
#
_symmetry.space_group_name_H-M   'P 1'
#
loop_
_entity.id
_entity.type
_entity.pdbx_description
1 polymer ?
#
loop_
_entity_poly.entity_id
_entity_poly.type
_entity_poly.pdbx_seq_one_letter_code
_entity_poly.pdbx_strand_id
1 'polypeptide(L)'
;MEKLREALVAVLPIIVIVLFLCFSVAPISPSILLCFLIGAVLLILGMMFFTLGAELAMTPMGEKVGTCMTKSKKLSVIVSLSFLLGFIITVSEPDLQVLAGQVPSIPNGILIGAVAGGVALFLVIALLRMLFRIPLPPLLVFFYLLVFVLALFVPDDFL
;
A
#
# COMPACT_ATOMS: atom_id res chain seq x y z
N MET A 1 7.97 -15.06 19.25
CA MET A 1 6.57 -15.09 19.72
C MET A 1 5.80 -13.83 19.35
N GLU A 2 6.41 -12.64 19.43
CA GLU A 2 5.74 -11.37 19.09
C GLU A 2 5.21 -11.32 17.65
N LYS A 3 6.03 -11.72 16.66
CA LYS A 3 5.62 -11.76 15.23
C LYS A 3 4.49 -12.75 14.93
N LEU A 4 4.42 -13.85 15.67
CA LEU A 4 3.28 -14.78 15.55
C LEU A 4 2.00 -14.13 16.08
N ARG A 5 2.09 -13.37 17.17
CA ARG A 5 0.95 -12.62 17.71
C ARG A 5 0.49 -11.52 16.75
N GLU A 6 1.41 -10.78 16.13
CA GLU A 6 1.09 -9.78 15.10
C GLU A 6 0.36 -10.43 13.91
N ALA A 7 0.89 -11.52 13.38
CA ALA A 7 0.26 -12.26 12.28
C ALA A 7 -1.13 -12.79 12.66
N LEU A 8 -1.29 -13.34 13.87
CA LEU A 8 -2.57 -13.81 14.37
C LEU A 8 -3.59 -12.66 14.48
N VAL A 9 -3.21 -11.54 15.08
CA VAL A 9 -4.11 -10.38 15.25
C VAL A 9 -4.53 -9.80 13.90
N ALA A 10 -3.67 -9.84 12.88
CA ALA A 10 -4.00 -9.37 11.53
C ALA A 10 -5.01 -10.28 10.80
N VAL A 11 -4.89 -11.61 10.95
CA VAL A 11 -5.69 -12.59 10.17
C VAL A 11 -6.96 -13.03 10.90
N LEU A 12 -6.94 -13.08 12.24
CA LEU A 12 -8.06 -13.55 13.05
C LEU A 12 -9.39 -12.84 12.76
N PRO A 13 -9.46 -11.50 12.60
CA PRO A 13 -10.71 -10.81 12.28
C PRO A 13 -11.31 -11.30 10.96
N ILE A 14 -10.47 -11.54 9.95
CA ILE A 14 -10.89 -12.03 8.63
C ILE A 14 -11.44 -13.46 8.76
N ILE A 15 -10.75 -14.33 9.50
CA ILE A 15 -11.23 -15.70 9.77
C ILE A 15 -12.59 -15.66 10.46
N VAL A 16 -12.77 -14.82 11.47
CA VAL A 16 -14.03 -14.69 12.22
C VAL A 16 -15.17 -14.23 11.29
N ILE A 17 -14.92 -13.20 10.47
CA ILE A 17 -15.92 -12.71 9.50
C ILE A 17 -16.29 -13.81 8.51
N VAL A 18 -15.31 -14.51 7.94
CA VAL A 18 -15.55 -15.60 6.99
C VAL A 18 -16.35 -16.72 7.65
N LEU A 19 -15.97 -17.17 8.85
CA LEU A 19 -16.72 -18.19 9.58
C LEU A 19 -18.16 -17.77 9.87
N PHE A 20 -18.37 -16.53 10.30
CA PHE A 20 -19.72 -16.00 10.53
C PHE A 20 -20.55 -16.02 9.24
N LEU A 21 -20.00 -15.59 8.11
CA LEU A 21 -20.68 -15.61 6.82
C LEU A 21 -20.95 -17.03 6.33
N CYS A 22 -20.02 -17.96 6.54
CA CYS A 22 -20.17 -19.38 6.18
C CYS A 22 -21.33 -20.04 6.93
N PHE A 23 -21.57 -19.71 8.19
CA PHE A 23 -22.64 -20.32 8.99
C PHE A 23 -23.99 -19.59 8.89
N SER A 24 -24.02 -18.34 8.43
CA SER A 24 -25.25 -17.52 8.37
C SER A 24 -25.77 -17.30 6.94
N VAL A 25 -24.99 -16.66 6.08
CA VAL A 25 -25.45 -16.16 4.78
C VAL A 25 -25.13 -17.13 3.64
N ALA A 26 -23.95 -17.73 3.65
CA ALA A 26 -23.44 -18.54 2.55
C ALA A 26 -22.91 -19.90 3.06
N PRO A 27 -23.80 -20.88 3.33
CA PRO A 27 -23.39 -22.21 3.76
C PRO A 27 -22.52 -22.89 2.70
N ILE A 28 -21.29 -23.21 3.08
CA ILE A 28 -20.30 -23.88 2.21
C ILE A 28 -20.12 -25.33 2.65
N SER A 29 -19.69 -26.19 1.73
CA SER A 29 -19.42 -27.60 2.04
C SER A 29 -18.31 -27.73 3.11
N PRO A 30 -18.39 -28.76 3.98
CA PRO A 30 -17.37 -28.97 5.02
C PRO A 30 -15.95 -29.15 4.48
N SER A 31 -15.80 -29.65 3.25
CA SER A 31 -14.51 -29.80 2.58
C SER A 31 -13.86 -28.45 2.27
N ILE A 32 -14.62 -27.48 1.78
CA ILE A 32 -14.11 -26.13 1.47
C ILE A 32 -13.76 -25.39 2.76
N LEU A 33 -14.58 -25.54 3.82
CA LEU A 33 -14.32 -24.96 5.13
C LEU A 33 -13.01 -25.49 5.73
N LEU A 34 -12.76 -26.80 5.62
CA LEU A 34 -11.53 -27.42 6.11
C LEU A 34 -10.31 -26.96 5.32
N CYS A 35 -10.40 -26.86 3.99
CA CYS A 35 -9.36 -26.26 3.16
C CYS A 35 -9.06 -24.81 3.55
N PHE A 36 -10.09 -24.00 3.83
CA PHE A 36 -9.93 -22.62 4.30
C PHE A 36 -9.18 -22.56 5.64
N LEU A 37 -9.56 -23.40 6.62
CA LEU A 37 -8.90 -23.42 7.93
C LEU A 37 -7.42 -23.83 7.84
N ILE A 38 -7.10 -24.84 7.03
CA ILE A 38 -5.71 -25.24 6.78
C ILE A 38 -4.95 -24.10 6.08
N GLY A 39 -5.56 -23.49 5.07
CA GLY A 39 -4.99 -22.34 4.35
C GLY A 39 -4.73 -21.16 5.28
N ALA A 40 -5.65 -20.87 6.21
CA ALA A 40 -5.49 -19.83 7.20
C ALA A 40 -4.30 -20.07 8.13
N VAL A 41 -4.12 -21.31 8.60
CA VAL A 41 -2.95 -21.68 9.43
C VAL A 41 -1.65 -21.52 8.63
N LEU A 42 -1.61 -22.02 7.38
CA LEU A 42 -0.45 -21.88 6.51
C LEU A 42 -0.13 -20.40 6.21
N LEU A 43 -1.16 -19.57 6.01
CA LEU A 43 -1.01 -18.13 5.79
C LEU A 43 -0.43 -17.44 7.03
N ILE A 44 -0.93 -17.75 8.22
CA ILE A 44 -0.40 -17.18 9.48
C ILE A 44 1.09 -17.52 9.64
N LEU A 45 1.46 -18.79 9.40
CA LEU A 45 2.86 -19.21 9.46
C LEU A 45 3.71 -18.52 8.38
N GLY A 46 3.20 -18.46 7.15
CA GLY A 46 3.87 -17.82 6.01
C GLY A 46 4.10 -16.32 6.25
N MET A 47 3.07 -15.59 6.70
CA MET A 47 3.19 -14.18 7.04
C MET A 47 4.15 -13.96 8.21
N MET A 48 4.15 -14.84 9.21
CA MET A 48 5.10 -14.73 10.33
C MET A 48 6.55 -14.85 9.83
N PHE A 49 6.87 -15.86 9.02
CA PHE A 49 8.21 -16.03 8.47
C PHE A 49 8.60 -14.90 7.50
N PHE A 50 7.67 -14.47 6.65
CA PHE A 50 7.89 -13.37 5.72
C PHE A 50 8.19 -12.06 6.45
N THR A 51 7.37 -11.71 7.44
CA THR A 51 7.53 -10.46 8.22
C THR A 51 8.83 -10.49 9.01
N LEU A 52 9.15 -11.63 9.63
CA LEU A 52 10.43 -11.82 10.34
C LEU A 52 11.62 -11.66 9.38
N GLY A 53 11.57 -12.28 8.21
CA GLY A 53 12.62 -12.15 7.20
C GLY A 53 12.76 -10.72 6.67
N ALA A 54 11.64 -10.04 6.43
CA ALA A 54 11.61 -8.66 5.98
C ALA A 54 12.23 -7.72 7.03
N GLU A 55 11.91 -7.89 8.32
CA GLU A 55 12.45 -7.06 9.39
C GLU A 55 13.95 -7.30 9.62
N LEU A 56 14.41 -8.54 9.50
CA LEU A 56 15.83 -8.88 9.68
C LEU A 56 16.71 -8.47 8.48
N ALA A 57 16.16 -8.42 7.26
CA ALA A 57 16.94 -8.19 6.05
C ALA A 57 16.50 -6.94 5.27
N MET A 58 15.23 -6.84 4.90
CA MET A 58 14.73 -5.78 4.01
C MET A 58 14.70 -4.42 4.69
N THR A 59 14.25 -4.34 5.95
CA THR A 59 14.22 -3.09 6.73
C THR A 59 15.62 -2.49 6.92
N PRO A 60 16.63 -3.21 7.46
CA PRO A 60 17.97 -2.63 7.61
C PRO A 60 18.63 -2.33 6.26
N MET A 61 18.30 -3.07 5.19
CA MET A 61 18.74 -2.74 3.84
C MET A 61 18.14 -1.40 3.37
N GLY A 62 16.83 -1.21 3.56
CA GLY A 62 16.13 0.05 3.24
C GLY A 62 16.69 1.24 4.02
N GLU A 63 16.93 1.09 5.32
CA GLU A 63 17.51 2.14 6.16
C GLU A 63 18.92 2.54 5.71
N LYS A 64 19.78 1.56 5.39
CA LYS A 64 21.13 1.83 4.89
C LYS A 64 21.10 2.56 3.55
N VAL A 65 20.23 2.12 2.62
CA VAL A 65 20.05 2.77 1.32
C VAL A 65 19.54 4.20 1.51
N GLY A 66 18.51 4.41 2.35
CA GLY A 66 17.96 5.73 2.64
C GLY A 66 18.99 6.66 3.31
N THR A 67 19.80 6.15 4.24
CA THR A 67 20.85 6.92 4.91
C THR A 67 21.96 7.32 3.93
N CYS A 68 22.41 6.42 3.05
CA CYS A 68 23.38 6.76 2.01
C CYS A 68 22.83 7.77 0.99
N MET A 69 21.55 7.64 0.63
CA MET A 69 20.86 8.55 -0.29
C MET A 69 20.79 9.96 0.28
N THR A 70 20.41 10.10 1.56
CA THR A 70 20.33 11.39 2.25
C THR A 70 21.72 11.98 2.56
N LYS A 71 22.71 11.14 2.92
CA LYS A 71 24.10 11.56 3.17
C LYS A 71 24.81 12.10 1.93
N SER A 72 24.42 11.63 0.74
CA SER A 72 25.01 12.08 -0.52
C SER A 72 24.77 13.56 -0.83
N LYS A 73 23.84 14.24 -0.12
CA LYS A 73 23.44 15.66 -0.28
C LYS A 73 23.05 16.11 -1.70
N LYS A 74 23.11 15.22 -2.69
CA LYS A 74 22.69 15.48 -4.07
C LYS A 74 21.17 15.40 -4.14
N LEU A 75 20.52 16.56 -4.12
CA LEU A 75 19.07 16.67 -4.14
C LEU A 75 18.46 15.97 -5.37
N SER A 76 19.13 16.04 -6.53
CA SER A 76 18.73 15.32 -7.75
C SER A 76 18.68 13.79 -7.58
N VAL A 77 19.60 13.20 -6.81
CA VAL A 77 19.62 11.75 -6.55
C VAL A 77 18.44 11.37 -5.67
N ILE A 78 18.18 12.14 -4.61
CA ILE A 78 17.05 11.91 -3.71
C ILE A 78 15.72 11.97 -4.49
N VAL A 79 15.53 13.02 -5.28
CA VAL A 79 14.31 13.23 -6.07
C VAL A 79 14.14 12.12 -7.12
N SER A 80 15.17 11.84 -7.92
CA SER A 80 15.05 10.85 -8.99
C SER A 80 14.85 9.43 -8.46
N LEU A 81 15.56 9.05 -7.40
CA LEU A 81 15.47 7.69 -6.85
C LEU A 81 14.14 7.47 -6.15
N SER A 82 13.65 8.47 -5.38
CA SER A 82 12.35 8.37 -4.71
C SER A 82 11.18 8.36 -5.68
N PHE A 83 11.24 9.19 -6.72
CA PHE A 83 10.24 9.15 -7.79
C PHE A 83 10.21 7.77 -8.46
N LEU A 84 11.37 7.25 -8.85
CA LEU A 84 11.47 5.94 -9.50
C LEU A 84 10.96 4.81 -8.59
N LEU A 85 11.36 4.83 -7.32
CA LEU A 85 10.95 3.84 -6.33
C LEU A 85 9.43 3.88 -6.12
N GLY A 86 8.86 5.07 -5.90
CA GLY A 86 7.41 5.23 -5.74
C GLY A 86 6.64 4.77 -6.96
N PHE A 87 7.09 5.13 -8.15
CA PHE A 87 6.45 4.73 -9.40
C PHE A 87 6.46 3.21 -9.59
N ILE A 88 7.62 2.56 -9.42
CA ILE A 88 7.76 1.11 -9.58
C ILE A 88 6.91 0.35 -8.55
N ILE A 89 6.92 0.79 -7.29
CA ILE A 89 6.14 0.15 -6.22
C ILE A 89 4.64 0.22 -6.55
N THR A 90 4.14 1.40 -6.93
CA THR A 90 2.70 1.58 -7.22
C THR A 90 2.27 0.85 -8.49
N VAL A 91 3.08 0.81 -9.54
CA VAL A 91 2.76 0.01 -10.75
C VAL A 91 2.72 -1.49 -10.43
N SER A 92 3.57 -1.94 -9.51
CA SER A 92 3.66 -3.33 -9.09
C SER A 92 2.56 -3.75 -8.10
N GLU A 93 1.75 -2.80 -7.63
CA GLU A 93 0.65 -3.06 -6.70
C GLU A 93 -0.50 -3.79 -7.42
N PRO A 94 -0.78 -5.06 -7.06
CA PRO A 94 -1.78 -5.86 -7.78
C PRO A 94 -3.19 -5.31 -7.60
N ASP A 95 -3.48 -4.70 -6.45
CA ASP A 95 -4.78 -4.12 -6.13
C ASP A 95 -5.12 -2.97 -7.09
N LEU A 96 -4.12 -2.16 -7.47
CA LEU A 96 -4.29 -1.11 -8.48
C LEU A 96 -4.58 -1.69 -9.87
N GLN A 97 -3.95 -2.82 -10.22
CA GLN A 97 -4.21 -3.49 -11.50
C GLN A 97 -5.63 -4.07 -11.56
N VAL A 98 -6.12 -4.62 -10.45
CA VAL A 98 -7.50 -5.12 -10.31
C VAL A 98 -8.49 -3.96 -10.40
N LEU A 99 -8.24 -2.86 -9.69
CA LEU A 99 -9.09 -1.65 -9.74
C LEU A 99 -9.16 -1.07 -11.17
N ALA A 100 -8.03 -1.03 -11.88
CA ALA A 100 -8.02 -0.60 -13.27
C ALA A 100 -8.89 -1.49 -14.18
N GLY A 101 -8.92 -2.79 -13.92
CA GLY A 101 -9.83 -3.71 -14.61
C GLY A 101 -11.32 -3.51 -14.29
N GLN A 102 -11.64 -2.82 -13.18
CA GLN A 102 -13.02 -2.53 -12.77
C GLN A 102 -13.57 -1.22 -13.37
N VAL A 103 -12.73 -0.39 -13.98
CA VAL A 103 -13.13 0.90 -14.58
C VAL A 103 -13.01 0.83 -16.10
N PRO A 104 -14.00 0.25 -16.82
CA PRO A 104 -13.91 0.00 -18.25
C PRO A 104 -13.87 1.27 -19.11
N SER A 105 -14.22 2.42 -18.54
CA SER A 105 -14.28 3.71 -19.23
C SER A 105 -12.91 4.32 -19.53
N ILE A 106 -11.83 3.82 -18.92
CA ILE A 106 -10.47 4.39 -19.03
C ILE A 106 -9.47 3.28 -19.37
N PRO A 107 -8.53 3.50 -20.32
CA PRO A 107 -7.48 2.53 -20.60
C PRO A 107 -6.62 2.26 -19.36
N ASN A 108 -6.47 0.97 -18.98
CA ASN A 108 -5.77 0.54 -17.77
C ASN A 108 -4.38 1.17 -17.60
N GLY A 109 -3.59 1.24 -18.68
CA GLY A 109 -2.24 1.80 -18.64
C GLY A 109 -2.20 3.30 -18.30
N ILE A 110 -3.23 4.05 -18.69
CA ILE A 110 -3.32 5.49 -18.40
C ILE A 110 -3.72 5.68 -16.94
N LEU A 111 -4.69 4.91 -16.45
CA LEU A 111 -5.13 5.01 -15.05
C LEU A 111 -3.99 4.63 -14.09
N ILE A 112 -3.34 3.48 -14.34
CA ILE A 112 -2.21 3.01 -13.53
C ILE A 112 -1.05 4.03 -13.59
N GLY A 113 -0.72 4.53 -14.79
CA GLY A 113 0.34 5.51 -14.97
C GLY A 113 0.07 6.85 -14.26
N ALA A 114 -1.18 7.32 -14.29
CA ALA A 114 -1.60 8.55 -13.61
C ALA A 114 -1.50 8.40 -12.09
N VAL A 115 -2.03 7.29 -11.54
CA VAL A 115 -1.96 7.02 -10.09
C VAL A 115 -0.51 6.82 -9.65
N ALA A 116 0.28 6.01 -10.36
CA ALA A 116 1.68 5.78 -10.05
C ALA A 116 2.50 7.08 -10.13
N GLY A 117 2.26 7.93 -11.13
CA GLY A 117 2.90 9.24 -11.25
C GLY A 117 2.54 10.17 -10.09
N GLY A 118 1.27 10.21 -9.70
CA GLY A 118 0.79 10.98 -8.55
C GLY A 118 1.43 10.52 -7.24
N VAL A 119 1.38 9.21 -6.95
CA VAL A 119 1.98 8.64 -5.73
C VAL A 119 3.49 8.87 -5.70
N ALA A 120 4.19 8.67 -6.82
CA ALA A 120 5.63 8.94 -6.93
C ALA A 120 5.97 10.41 -6.65
N LEU A 121 5.19 11.35 -7.19
CA LEU A 121 5.37 12.78 -6.95
C LEU A 121 5.13 13.13 -5.47
N PHE A 122 4.08 12.61 -4.85
CA PHE A 122 3.81 12.82 -3.43
C PHE A 122 4.87 12.19 -2.53
N LEU A 123 5.45 11.06 -2.92
CA LEU A 123 6.58 10.45 -2.21
C LEU A 123 7.81 11.35 -2.22
N VAL A 124 8.14 11.95 -3.38
CA VAL A 124 9.21 12.96 -3.48
C VAL A 124 8.95 14.12 -2.54
N ILE A 125 7.74 14.68 -2.56
CA ILE A 125 7.35 15.80 -1.68
C ILE A 125 7.45 15.40 -0.22
N ALA A 126 7.02 14.20 0.15
CA ALA A 126 7.10 13.67 1.51
C ALA A 126 8.56 13.54 1.99
N LEU A 127 9.48 13.07 1.14
CA LEU A 127 10.90 13.01 1.49
C LEU A 127 11.53 14.41 1.56
N LEU A 128 11.17 15.29 0.64
CA LEU A 128 11.68 16.66 0.61
C LEU A 128 11.25 17.43 1.87
N ARG A 129 10.02 17.22 2.34
CA ARG A 129 9.53 17.79 3.60
C ARG A 129 10.33 17.28 4.81
N MET A 130 10.70 15.99 4.84
CA MET A 130 11.51 15.44 5.93
C MET A 130 12.92 16.05 5.91
N LEU A 131 13.52 16.22 4.74
CA LEU A 131 14.84 16.82 4.58
C LEU A 131 14.87 18.29 5.03
N PHE A 132 13.85 19.06 4.67
CA PHE A 132 13.74 20.49 5.04
C PHE A 132 13.02 20.74 6.37
N ARG A 133 12.59 19.68 7.08
CA ARG A 133 11.83 19.77 8.34
C ARG A 133 10.57 20.63 8.25
N ILE A 134 9.88 20.60 7.11
CA ILE A 134 8.63 21.33 6.90
C ILE A 134 7.51 20.61 7.68
N PRO A 135 6.71 21.33 8.49
CA PRO A 135 5.62 20.73 9.24
C PRO A 135 4.54 20.14 8.32
N LEU A 136 3.96 19.00 8.73
CA LEU A 136 2.95 18.25 7.98
C LEU A 136 1.60 18.98 7.83
N PRO A 137 1.06 19.67 8.86
CA PRO A 137 -0.26 20.31 8.77
C PRO A 137 -0.47 21.29 7.61
N PRO A 138 0.43 22.27 7.33
CA PRO A 138 0.19 23.21 6.22
C PRO A 138 0.21 22.54 4.85
N LEU A 139 1.01 21.48 4.70
CA LEU A 139 1.07 20.69 3.47
C LEU A 139 -0.26 19.97 3.22
N LEU A 140 -0.85 19.37 4.28
CA LEU A 140 -2.17 18.74 4.17
C LEU A 140 -3.24 19.77 3.83
N VAL A 141 -3.28 20.90 4.53
CA VAL A 141 -4.29 21.96 4.25
C VAL A 141 -4.22 22.39 2.79
N PHE A 142 -3.02 22.60 2.25
CA PHE A 142 -2.83 22.97 0.85
C PHE A 142 -3.36 21.91 -0.12
N PHE A 143 -2.97 20.64 0.05
CA PHE A 143 -3.39 19.58 -0.86
C PHE A 143 -4.87 19.22 -0.73
N TYR A 144 -5.43 19.26 0.47
CA TYR A 144 -6.87 19.08 0.65
C TYR A 144 -7.67 20.19 -0.04
N LEU A 145 -7.23 21.45 0.10
CA LEU A 145 -7.86 22.56 -0.59
C LEU A 145 -7.80 22.37 -2.11
N LEU A 146 -6.65 21.93 -2.64
CA LEU A 146 -6.50 21.60 -4.06
C LEU A 146 -7.47 20.48 -4.50
N VAL A 147 -7.63 19.42 -3.70
CA VAL A 147 -8.59 18.34 -3.98
C VAL A 147 -10.02 18.87 -3.99
N PHE A 148 -10.41 19.71 -3.03
CA PHE A 148 -11.75 20.32 -3.01
C PHE A 148 -11.99 21.22 -4.22
N VAL A 149 -10.99 22.00 -4.64
CA VAL A 149 -11.09 22.82 -5.85
C VAL A 149 -11.25 21.94 -7.09
N LEU A 150 -10.46 20.85 -7.20
CA LEU A 150 -10.60 19.90 -8.30
C LEU A 150 -11.99 19.24 -8.31
N ALA A 151 -12.50 18.86 -7.15
CA ALA A 151 -13.82 18.23 -7.01
C ALA A 151 -14.96 19.11 -7.59
N LEU A 152 -14.85 20.44 -7.52
CA LEU A 152 -15.83 21.35 -8.15
C LEU A 152 -15.88 21.26 -9.69
N PHE A 153 -14.83 20.73 -10.32
CA PHE A 153 -14.76 20.54 -11.77
C PHE A 153 -15.04 19.10 -12.21
N VAL A 154 -15.25 18.17 -11.26
CA VAL A 154 -15.55 16.77 -11.55
C VAL A 154 -17.06 16.62 -11.79
N PRO A 155 -17.50 15.94 -12.88
CA PRO A 155 -18.91 15.65 -13.12
C PRO A 155 -19.52 14.79 -11.99
N ASP A 156 -20.80 14.98 -11.70
CA ASP A 156 -21.51 14.27 -10.61
C ASP A 156 -21.46 12.73 -10.74
N ASP A 157 -21.24 12.19 -11.94
CA ASP A 157 -21.08 10.75 -12.19
C ASP A 157 -19.79 10.14 -11.59
N PHE A 158 -18.82 10.96 -11.19
CA PHE A 158 -17.50 10.53 -10.67
C PHE A 158 -17.21 10.97 -9.23
N LEU A 159 -18.14 11.69 -8.58
CA LEU A 159 -18.06 12.16 -7.18
C LEU A 159 -18.74 11.17 -6.22
#